data_AF-C0QEB8-F1
#
_entry.id   AF-C0QEB8-F1
#
_cell.length_a   1.000
_cell.length_b   1.000
_cell.length_c   1.000
_cell.angle_alpha   90.00
_cell.angle_beta   90.00
_cell.angle_gamma   90.00
#
_symmetry.space_group_name_H-M   'P 1'
#
loop_
_entity.id
_entity.type
_entity.pdbx_description
1 polymer ?
#
loop_
_entity_poly.entity_id
_entity_poly.type
_entity_poly.pdbx_seq_one_letter_code
_entity_poly.pdbx_strand_id
1 'polypeptide(L)'
;MIDRLMQRMDRYLFNTQYFHGNIESAELGIRAWALIINNFAPSNPMTVQKYQGLQSPAERLNGFRYHENWLQNLMISSSLKGYRSPPRNPL
;
A
#
# COMPACT_ATOMS: atom_id res chain seq x y z
N MET A 1 -1.10 -5.35 19.21
CA MET A 1 -0.09 -4.65 18.37
C MET A 1 -0.69 -3.82 17.22
N ILE A 2 -2.00 -3.55 17.20
CA ILE A 2 -2.62 -2.64 16.22
C ILE A 2 -2.40 -1.17 16.57
N ASP A 3 -2.14 -0.88 17.84
CA ASP A 3 -2.00 0.46 18.39
C ASP A 3 -0.92 1.28 17.65
N ARG A 4 0.26 0.69 17.43
CA ARG A 4 1.36 1.35 16.71
C ARG A 4 1.03 1.62 15.23
N LEU A 5 0.20 0.79 14.62
CA LEU A 5 -0.32 1.03 13.27
C LEU A 5 -1.30 2.19 13.27
N MET A 6 -2.24 2.18 14.23
CA MET A 6 -3.24 3.24 14.40
C MET A 6 -2.60 4.59 14.74
N GLN A 7 -1.52 4.63 15.52
CA GLN A 7 -0.77 5.87 15.79
C GLN A 7 -0.16 6.47 14.52
N ARG A 8 0.34 5.65 13.58
CA ARG A 8 0.82 6.14 12.27
C ARG A 8 -0.32 6.64 11.40
N MET A 9 -1.48 5.98 11.47
CA MET A 9 -2.68 6.39 10.74
C MET A 9 -3.21 7.74 11.28
N ASP A 10 -3.26 7.90 12.60
CA ASP A 10 -3.69 9.13 13.26
C ASP A 10 -2.80 10.32 12.86
N ARG A 11 -1.47 10.14 12.85
CA ARG A 11 -0.55 11.19 12.38
C ARG A 11 -0.73 11.51 10.89
N TYR A 12 -1.06 10.53 10.06
CA TYR A 12 -1.40 10.80 8.66
C TYR A 12 -2.68 11.63 8.55
N LEU A 13 -3.75 11.21 9.25
CA LEU A 13 -5.02 11.93 9.27
C LEU A 13 -4.83 13.36 9.79
N PHE A 14 -4.07 13.55 10.87
CA PHE A 14 -3.77 14.88 11.38
C PHE A 14 -3.13 15.79 10.31
N ASN A 15 -2.16 15.27 9.55
CA ASN A 15 -1.49 16.02 8.48
C ASN A 15 -2.42 16.34 7.30
N THR A 16 -3.42 15.49 7.02
CA THR A 16 -4.44 15.73 5.98
C THR A 16 -5.64 16.53 6.49
N GLN A 17 -5.57 17.10 7.70
CA GLN A 17 -6.70 17.78 8.35
C GLN A 17 -7.92 16.86 8.53
N TYR A 18 -7.65 15.58 8.81
CA TYR A 18 -8.62 14.50 8.97
C TYR A 18 -9.50 14.33 7.72
N PHE A 19 -10.80 14.52 7.88
CA PHE A 19 -11.81 14.35 6.84
C PHE A 19 -12.28 15.70 6.27
N HIS A 20 -11.41 16.72 6.32
CA HIS A 20 -11.77 18.05 5.82
C HIS A 20 -11.97 18.02 4.29
N GLY A 21 -13.05 18.66 3.82
CA GLY A 21 -13.45 18.68 2.41
C GLY A 21 -14.54 17.66 2.10
N ASN A 22 -14.30 16.79 1.11
CA ASN A 22 -15.25 15.77 0.66
C ASN A 22 -14.89 14.39 1.25
N ILE A 23 -15.92 13.62 1.64
CA ILE A 23 -15.79 12.26 2.16
C ILE A 23 -15.11 11.35 1.12
N GLU A 24 -15.42 11.51 -0.17
CA GLU A 24 -14.79 10.70 -1.23
C GLU A 24 -13.27 10.92 -1.30
N SER A 25 -12.83 12.17 -1.15
CA SER A 25 -11.40 12.51 -1.09
C SER A 25 -10.74 11.90 0.14
N ALA A 26 -11.43 11.93 1.29
CA ALA A 26 -10.92 11.34 2.52
C ALA A 26 -10.82 9.80 2.42
N GLU A 27 -11.79 9.16 1.77
CA GLU A 27 -11.76 7.73 1.49
C GLU A 27 -10.56 7.37 0.57
N LEU A 28 -10.36 8.11 -0.51
CA LEU A 28 -9.21 7.92 -1.40
C LEU A 28 -7.88 8.12 -0.65
N GLY A 29 -7.80 9.10 0.24
CA GLY A 29 -6.63 9.34 1.10
C GLY A 29 -6.30 8.16 2.00
N ILE A 30 -7.30 7.63 2.72
CA ILE A 30 -7.11 6.47 3.61
C ILE A 30 -6.72 5.22 2.81
N ARG A 31 -7.36 4.98 1.65
CA ARG A 31 -7.00 3.88 0.74
C ARG A 31 -5.56 4.02 0.24
N ALA A 32 -5.15 5.23 -0.14
CA ALA A 32 -3.78 5.52 -0.54
C ALA A 32 -2.79 5.29 0.61
N TRP A 33 -3.11 5.70 1.84
CA TRP A 33 -2.28 5.42 3.01
C TRP A 33 -2.12 3.93 3.26
N ALA A 34 -3.20 3.15 3.21
CA ALA A 34 -3.15 1.71 3.42
C ALA A 34 -2.30 1.00 2.35
N LEU A 35 -2.45 1.41 1.08
CA LEU A 35 -1.67 0.83 -0.02
C LEU A 35 -0.20 1.25 0.05
N ILE A 36 0.06 2.55 0.07
CA ILE A 36 1.42 3.09 -0.06
C ILE A 36 2.16 2.96 1.27
N ILE A 37 1.66 3.55 2.34
CA ILE A 37 2.39 3.72 3.60
C ILE A 37 2.47 2.43 4.41
N ASN A 38 1.44 1.58 4.33
CA ASN A 38 1.41 0.33 5.07
C ASN A 38 1.92 -0.87 4.28
N ASN A 39 1.58 -1.01 2.99
CA ASN A 39 1.88 -2.24 2.25
C ASN A 39 3.16 -2.17 1.39
N PHE A 40 3.38 -1.08 0.66
CA PHE A 40 4.47 -0.98 -0.31
C PHE A 40 5.64 -0.10 0.12
N ALA A 41 5.47 0.77 1.12
CA ALA A 41 6.54 1.64 1.59
C ALA A 41 7.75 0.83 2.10
N PRO A 42 8.98 1.30 1.83
CA PRO A 42 10.18 0.65 2.31
C PRO A 42 10.21 0.68 3.84
N SER A 43 10.47 -0.49 4.43
CA SER A 43 10.67 -0.60 5.86
C SER A 43 12.03 -0.04 6.26
N ASN A 44 12.19 0.24 7.55
CA ASN A 44 13.48 0.63 8.13
C ASN A 44 14.58 -0.38 7.73
N PRO A 45 15.79 0.05 7.29
CA PRO A 45 16.91 -0.82 6.93
C PRO A 45 17.18 -1.95 7.92
N MET A 46 17.05 -1.71 9.23
CA MET A 46 17.22 -2.76 10.26
C MET A 46 16.15 -3.85 10.14
N THR A 47 14.93 -3.46 9.80
CA THR A 47 13.83 -4.40 9.53
C THR A 47 14.07 -5.14 8.21
N VAL A 48 14.56 -4.46 7.18
CA VAL A 48 14.92 -5.10 5.90
C VAL A 48 15.99 -6.18 6.08
N GLN A 49 17.02 -5.90 6.88
CA GLN A 49 18.07 -6.86 7.23
C GLN A 49 17.49 -8.09 7.96
N LYS A 50 16.57 -7.88 8.90
CA LYS A 50 15.87 -8.97 9.62
C LYS A 50 15.07 -9.88 8.67
N TYR A 51 14.46 -9.32 7.63
CA TYR A 51 13.66 -10.05 6.65
C TYR A 51 14.43 -10.36 5.37
N GLN A 52 15.74 -10.65 5.48
CA GLN A 52 16.57 -11.16 4.37
C GLN A 52 16.52 -10.29 3.11
N GLY A 53 16.43 -8.97 3.29
CA GLY A 53 16.42 -8.01 2.19
C GLY A 53 15.02 -7.66 1.66
N LEU A 54 13.93 -8.21 2.22
CA LEU A 54 12.56 -7.86 1.83
C LEU A 54 12.19 -6.46 2.37
N GLN A 55 11.97 -5.53 1.43
CA GLN A 55 11.85 -4.10 1.74
C GLN A 55 10.46 -3.74 2.23
N SER A 56 9.42 -4.33 1.63
CA SER A 56 8.03 -3.97 1.91
C SER A 56 7.26 -5.11 2.59
N PRO A 57 6.20 -4.79 3.38
CA PRO A 57 5.29 -5.81 3.90
C PRO A 57 4.63 -6.66 2.81
N ALA A 58 4.31 -6.09 1.66
CA ALA A 58 3.78 -6.83 0.51
C ALA A 58 4.78 -7.88 -0.01
N GLU A 59 6.07 -7.53 -0.11
CA GLU A 59 7.13 -8.48 -0.47
C GLU A 59 7.28 -9.60 0.57
N ARG A 60 7.08 -9.30 1.87
CA ARG A 60 7.12 -10.32 2.93
C ARG A 60 5.98 -11.32 2.83
N LEU A 61 4.79 -10.84 2.48
CA LEU A 61 3.63 -11.71 2.30
C LEU A 61 3.75 -12.54 1.02
N ASN A 62 4.27 -11.96 -0.06
CA ASN A 62 4.44 -12.67 -1.33
C ASN A 62 5.67 -13.60 -1.35
N GLY A 63 6.70 -13.30 -0.57
CA GLY A 63 7.97 -14.03 -0.56
C GLY A 63 8.92 -13.72 -1.72
N PHE A 64 8.52 -12.84 -2.64
CA PHE A 64 9.32 -12.39 -3.78
C PHE A 64 9.10 -10.90 -4.08
N ARG A 65 10.00 -10.32 -4.86
CA ARG A 65 9.93 -8.91 -5.34
C ARG A 65 9.82 -8.89 -6.87
N TYR A 66 9.05 -7.95 -7.42
CA TYR A 66 8.97 -7.76 -8.87
C TYR A 66 10.13 -6.90 -9.39
N HIS A 67 10.44 -5.81 -8.69
CA HIS A 67 11.51 -4.87 -8.98
C HIS A 67 12.15 -4.38 -7.68
N GLU A 68 13.36 -3.82 -7.78
CA GLU A 68 14.05 -3.16 -6.66
C GLU A 68 13.38 -1.86 -6.20
N ASN A 69 12.55 -1.26 -7.05
CA ASN A 69 11.86 -0.01 -6.75
C ASN A 69 10.45 -0.32 -6.25
N TRP A 70 10.16 0.06 -5.01
CA TRP A 70 8.86 -0.18 -4.37
C TRP A 70 7.68 0.41 -5.15
N LEU A 71 7.87 1.55 -5.83
CA LEU A 71 6.80 2.19 -6.61
C LEU A 71 6.43 1.36 -7.84
N GLN A 72 7.42 0.73 -8.47
CA GLN A 72 7.18 -0.17 -9.59
C GLN A 72 6.45 -1.44 -9.14
N ASN A 73 6.77 -1.96 -7.94
CA ASN A 73 6.05 -3.09 -7.35
C ASN A 73 4.56 -2.78 -7.16
N LEU A 74 4.23 -1.56 -6.73
CA LEU A 74 2.86 -1.09 -6.63
C LEU A 74 2.16 -1.06 -7.99
N MET A 75 2.78 -0.45 -9.01
CA MET A 75 2.20 -0.36 -10.36
C MET A 75 2.00 -1.73 -11.01
N ILE A 76 2.96 -2.64 -10.85
CA ILE A 76 2.86 -4.01 -11.37
C ILE A 76 1.71 -4.74 -10.68
N SER A 77 1.58 -4.62 -9.36
CA SER A 77 0.51 -5.25 -8.58
C SER A 77 -0.88 -4.70 -8.94
N SER A 78 -1.00 -3.40 -9.20
CA SER A 78 -2.26 -2.77 -9.61
C SER A 78 -2.62 -3.00 -11.08
N SER A 79 -1.65 -3.36 -11.93
CA SER A 79 -1.87 -3.57 -13.36
C SER A 79 -2.75 -4.79 -13.69
N LEU A 80 -3.01 -5.69 -12.74
CA LEU A 80 -3.71 -6.97 -12.93
C LEU A 80 -3.12 -7.80 -14.10
N LYS A 81 -1.85 -7.56 -14.47
CA LYS A 81 -1.20 -8.14 -15.66
C LYS A 81 -1.97 -7.87 -16.96
N GLY A 82 -2.71 -6.76 -17.05
CA GLY A 82 -3.57 -6.43 -18.19
C GLY A 82 -4.88 -7.21 -18.24
N TYR A 83 -5.20 -8.00 -17.21
CA TYR A 83 -6.46 -8.72 -17.12
C TYR A 83 -7.60 -7.75 -16.76
N ARG A 84 -8.24 -7.19 -17.78
CA ARG A 84 -9.52 -6.51 -17.66
C ARG A 84 -10.56 -7.50 -18.15
N SER A 85 -11.47 -7.94 -17.27
CA SER A 85 -12.54 -8.85 -17.69
C SER A 85 -13.23 -8.29 -18.93
N PRO A 86 -13.35 -9.06 -20.02
CA PRO A 86 -14.24 -8.66 -21.10
C PRO A 86 -15.66 -8.48 -20.52
N PRO A 87 -16.47 -7.55 -21.06
CA PRO A 87 -17.86 -7.42 -20.63
C PRO A 87 -18.50 -8.80 -20.71
N ARG A 88 -19.16 -9.22 -19.62
CA ARG A 88 -19.96 -10.44 -19.62
C ARG A 88 -21.03 -10.24 -20.69
N ASN A 89 -20.93 -10.97 -21.80
CA ASN A 89 -21.98 -11.00 -22.80
C ASN A 89 -23.28 -11.41 -22.09
N PRO A 90 -24.34 -10.57 -22.12
CA PRO A 90 -25.65 -11.03 -21.68
C PRO A 90 -26.10 -12.08 -22.70
N LEU A 91 -26.19 -13.33 -22.26
CA LEU A 91 -26.93 -14.38 -22.97
C LEU A 91 -28.42 -14.11 -22.84
#